data_AF-Q9AW14-F1
#
_entry.id   AF-Q9AW14-F1
#
_cell.length_a   1.000
_cell.length_b   1.000
_cell.length_c   1.000
_cell.angle_alpha   90.00
_cell.angle_beta   90.00
_cell.angle_gamma   90.00
#
_symmetry.space_group_name_H-M   'P 1'
#
loop_
_entity.id
_entity.type
_entity.pdbx_description
1 polymer ?
#
loop_
_entity_poly.entity_id
_entity_poly.type
_entity_poly.pdbx_seq_one_letter_code
_entity_poly.pdbx_strand_id
1 'polypeptide(L)' 'MSKCNRIKKTNFKKFNINVVLTSTFGLNEFEKKITNYIKLGYEQKALKMSKKKLGNLQRAKKKIDSINHILKYNN' A
#
# COMPACT_ATOMS: atom_id res chain seq x y z
N MET A 1 -3.30 5.43 34.30
CA MET A 1 -3.23 4.25 33.41
C MET A 1 -2.27 4.51 32.26
N SER A 2 -1.07 3.94 32.34
CA SER A 2 0.04 4.20 31.42
C SER A 2 -0.17 3.48 30.09
N LYS A 3 -0.41 4.21 28.99
CA LYS A 3 -0.37 3.64 27.63
C LYS A 3 1.08 3.54 27.17
N CYS A 4 1.70 2.38 27.33
CA CYS A 4 2.97 2.10 26.67
C CYS A 4 2.70 1.89 25.16
N ASN A 5 2.69 2.97 24.39
CA ASN A 5 2.42 2.95 22.95
C ASN A 5 3.72 2.74 22.14
N ARG A 6 4.25 1.50 22.03
CA ARG A 6 5.31 1.20 21.06
C ARG A 6 4.87 0.24 19.95
N ILE A 7 3.95 0.70 19.10
CA ILE A 7 3.37 -0.10 17.99
C ILE A 7 3.97 0.28 16.62
N LYS A 8 4.60 1.46 16.47
CA LYS A 8 5.06 2.01 15.18
C LYS A 8 6.57 1.83 14.89
N LYS A 9 7.21 0.78 15.37
CA LYS A 9 8.66 0.62 15.15
C LYS A 9 8.96 0.23 13.70
N THR A 10 9.31 1.20 12.86
CA THR A 10 9.78 1.01 11.48
C THR A 10 11.31 1.00 11.46
N ASN A 11 11.93 -0.08 11.95
CA ASN A 11 13.39 -0.23 11.89
C ASN A 11 13.83 -0.29 10.41
N PHE A 12 14.96 0.34 10.08
CA PHE A 12 15.59 0.31 8.75
C PHE A 12 15.67 -1.10 8.15
N LYS A 13 15.99 -2.10 8.99
CA LYS A 13 16.01 -3.53 8.62
C LYS A 13 14.68 -4.05 8.05
N LYS A 14 13.54 -3.69 8.63
CA LYS A 14 12.21 -4.16 8.18
C LYS A 14 11.80 -3.53 6.85
N PHE A 15 12.21 -2.28 6.62
CA PHE A 15 11.98 -1.59 5.35
C PHE A 15 12.72 -2.29 4.21
N ASN A 16 14.02 -2.57 4.37
CA ASN A 16 14.84 -3.21 3.34
C ASN A 16 14.33 -4.59 2.92
N ILE A 17 13.88 -5.41 3.88
CA ILE A 17 13.33 -6.75 3.58
C ILE A 17 12.08 -6.64 2.70
N ASN A 18 11.16 -5.72 3.01
CA ASN A 18 9.94 -5.55 2.22
C ASN A 18 10.23 -5.07 0.80
N VAL A 19 11.22 -4.19 0.60
CA VAL A 19 11.62 -3.73 -0.73
C VAL A 19 12.10 -4.91 -1.59
N VAL A 20 13.01 -5.74 -1.06
CA VAL A 20 13.53 -6.93 -1.77
C VAL A 20 12.40 -7.89 -2.13
N LEU A 21 11.52 -8.22 -1.17
CA LEU A 21 10.39 -9.12 -1.42
C LEU A 21 9.45 -8.59 -2.51
N THR A 22 9.12 -7.30 -2.49
CA THR A 22 8.19 -6.72 -3.48
C THR A 22 8.81 -6.70 -4.88
N SER A 23 10.12 -6.51 -4.98
CA SER A 23 10.86 -6.60 -6.24
C SER A 23 10.91 -8.02 -6.79
N THR A 24 11.07 -9.03 -5.93
CA THR A 24 11.18 -10.44 -6.35
C THR A 24 9.83 -11.06 -6.70
N PHE A 25 8.82 -10.87 -5.84
CA PHE A 25 7.52 -11.55 -5.97
C PHE A 25 6.52 -10.79 -6.84
N GLY A 26 6.79 -9.50 -7.14
CA GLY A 26 5.89 -8.65 -7.90
C GLY A 26 4.57 -8.34 -7.18
N LEU A 27 3.63 -7.74 -7.92
CA LEU A 27 2.33 -7.33 -7.39
C LEU A 27 1.28 -8.44 -7.51
N ASN A 28 0.42 -8.57 -6.51
CA ASN A 28 -0.76 -9.44 -6.58
C ASN A 28 -1.80 -8.89 -7.57
N GLU A 29 -2.71 -9.72 -8.10
CA GLU A 29 -3.79 -9.35 -9.02
C GLU A 29 -4.66 -8.19 -8.49
N PHE A 30 -4.95 -8.18 -7.20
CA PHE A 30 -5.66 -7.07 -6.55
C PHE A 30 -4.89 -5.74 -6.64
N GLU A 31 -3.57 -5.79 -6.41
CA GLU A 31 -2.69 -4.62 -6.44
C GLU A 31 -2.48 -4.13 -7.86
N LYS A 32 -2.36 -5.05 -8.83
CA LYS A 32 -2.34 -4.75 -10.27
C LYS A 32 -3.59 -3.99 -10.72
N LYS A 33 -4.77 -4.35 -10.21
CA LYS A 33 -6.02 -3.59 -10.50
C LYS A 33 -5.96 -2.18 -9.93
N ILE A 34 -5.42 -2.00 -8.72
CA ILE A 34 -5.26 -0.67 -8.12
C ILE A 34 -4.25 0.17 -8.91
N THR A 35 -3.10 -0.39 -9.30
CA THR A 35 -2.12 0.33 -10.13
C THR A 35 -2.72 0.78 -11.46
N ASN A 36 -3.55 -0.06 -12.10
CA ASN A 36 -4.19 0.31 -13.36
C ASN A 36 -5.13 1.51 -13.18
N TYR A 37 -5.97 1.50 -12.13
CA TYR A 37 -6.84 2.64 -11.84
C TYR A 37 -6.05 3.92 -11.54
N ILE A 38 -4.94 3.81 -10.81
CA ILE A 38 -4.07 4.96 -10.48
C ILE A 38 -3.41 5.51 -11.75
N LYS A 39 -2.82 4.65 -12.60
CA LYS A 39 -2.22 5.05 -13.88
C LYS A 39 -3.22 5.75 -14.80
N LEU A 40 -4.48 5.33 -14.78
CA LEU A 40 -5.57 5.93 -15.55
C LEU A 40 -6.17 7.19 -14.90
N GLY A 41 -5.71 7.62 -13.73
CA GLY A 41 -6.24 8.79 -13.01
C GLY A 41 -7.58 8.56 -12.30
N TYR A 42 -8.06 7.31 -12.18
CA TYR A 42 -9.33 6.97 -11.54
C TYR A 42 -9.20 6.72 -10.03
N GLU A 43 -8.80 7.75 -9.27
CA GLU A 43 -8.53 7.64 -7.82
C GLU A 43 -9.75 7.18 -7.01
N GLN A 44 -10.94 7.69 -7.31
CA GLN A 44 -12.16 7.32 -6.58
C GLN A 44 -12.57 5.86 -6.82
N LYS A 45 -12.32 5.32 -8.02
CA LYS A 45 -12.56 3.90 -8.31
C LYS A 45 -11.57 3.03 -7.55
N ALA A 46 -10.28 3.42 -7.51
CA ALA A 46 -9.26 2.73 -6.72
C ALA A 46 -9.62 2.72 -5.22
N LEU A 47 -10.11 3.83 -4.68
CA LEU A 47 -10.56 3.95 -3.29
C LEU A 47 -11.76 3.06 -2.98
N LYS A 48 -12.78 3.06 -3.85
CA LYS A 48 -13.99 2.23 -3.70
C LYS A 48 -13.66 0.73 -3.73
N MET A 49 -12.84 0.31 -4.70
CA MET A 49 -12.36 -1.08 -4.80
C MET A 49 -11.55 -1.50 -3.57
N SER A 50 -10.63 -0.65 -3.13
CA SER A 50 -9.78 -0.92 -1.97
C SER A 50 -10.59 -1.03 -0.68
N LYS A 51 -11.59 -0.16 -0.48
CA LYS A 51 -12.51 -0.25 0.67
C LYS A 51 -13.34 -1.54 0.62
N LYS A 52 -13.82 -1.96 -0.57
CA LYS A 52 -14.56 -3.23 -0.73
C LYS A 52 -13.71 -4.44 -0.34
N LYS A 53 -12.40 -4.45 -0.65
CA LYS A 53 -11.50 -5.57 -0.31
C LYS A 53 -10.99 -5.55 1.13
N LEU A 54 -10.70 -4.37 1.69
CA LEU A 54 -10.06 -4.21 3.01
C LEU A 54 -11.02 -3.84 4.15
N GLY A 55 -12.27 -3.51 3.83
CA GLY A 55 -13.35 -3.14 4.75
C GLY A 55 -13.35 -1.69 5.21
N ASN A 56 -12.19 -1.13 5.57
CA ASN A 56 -12.08 0.23 6.14
C ASN A 56 -11.40 1.22 5.18
N LEU A 57 -11.91 2.46 5.15
CA LEU A 57 -11.35 3.58 4.40
C LEU A 57 -9.88 3.88 4.78
N GLN A 58 -9.53 3.84 6.06
CA GLN A 58 -8.15 4.14 6.49
C GLN A 58 -7.15 3.11 5.94
N ARG A 59 -7.55 1.84 5.83
CA ARG A 59 -6.72 0.77 5.24
C ARG A 59 -6.60 0.95 3.73
N ALA A 60 -7.70 1.34 3.07
CA ALA A 60 -7.71 1.65 1.65
C ALA A 60 -6.75 2.78 1.30
N LYS A 61 -6.79 3.90 2.04
CA LYS A 61 -5.86 5.04 1.86
C LYS A 61 -4.41 4.60 2.00
N LYS A 62 -4.06 3.91 3.10
CA LYS A 62 -2.69 3.38 3.32
C LYS A 62 -2.20 2.47 2.19
N LYS A 63 -3.09 1.65 1.62
CA LYS A 63 -2.73 0.75 0.52
C LYS A 63 -2.49 1.52 -0.77
N ILE A 64 -3.32 2.52 -1.06
CA ILE A 64 -3.14 3.42 -2.21
C ILE A 64 -1.84 4.23 -2.05
N ASP A 65 -1.56 4.78 -0.87
CA ASP A 65 -0.33 5.51 -0.60
C ASP A 65 0.91 4.64 -0.82
N SER A 66 0.84 3.37 -0.40
CA SER A 66 1.92 2.39 -0.62
C SER A 66 2.12 2.11 -2.12
N ILE A 67 1.04 1.98 -2.88
CA ILE A 67 1.11 1.76 -4.33
C ILE A 67 1.60 3.01 -5.06
N ASN A 68 1.16 4.20 -4.66
CA ASN A 68 1.66 5.48 -5.18
C ASN A 68 3.14 5.65 -4.90
N HIS A 69 3.60 5.26 -3.71
CA HIS A 69 5.03 5.21 -3.40
C HIS A 69 5.74 4.29 -4.39
N ILE A 70 5.32 3.03 -4.53
CA ILE A 70 5.91 2.08 -5.49
C ILE A 70 5.94 2.64 -6.92
N LEU A 71 4.86 3.28 -7.37
CA LEU A 71 4.78 3.85 -8.72
C LEU A 71 5.77 4.99 -8.95
N LYS A 72 6.02 5.81 -7.91
CA LYS A 72 7.00 6.91 -7.98
C LYS A 72 8.45 6.45 -8.13
N TYR A 73 8.83 5.28 -7.58
CA TYR A 73 10.22 4.77 -7.68
C TYR A 73 10.46 3.87 -8.89
N ASN A 74 9.41 3.44 -9.60
CA ASN A 74 9.51 2.57 -10.78
C ASN A 74 9.33 3.32 -12.11
N ASN A 75 9.22 4.66 -12.05
CA ASN A 75 9.13 5.54 -13.20
C ASN A 75 10.41 6.36 -13.33
#